data_AF-A0A0E3NRD2-F1
#
_entry.id   AF-A0A0E3NRD2-F1
#
_cell.length_a   1.000
_cell.length_b   1.000
_cell.length_c   1.000
_cell.angle_alpha   90.00
_cell.angle_beta   90.00
_cell.angle_gamma   90.00
#
_symmetry.space_group_name_H-M   'P 1'
#
loop_
_entity.id
_entity.type
_entity.pdbx_description
1 polymer ?
#
loop_
_entity_poly.entity_id
_entity_poly.type
_entity_poly.pdbx_seq_one_letter_code
_entity_poly.pdbx_strand_id
1 'polypeptide(L)'
;MAEGRILIVEDEHIVAMGIKRMLKNLGYTLAGVASSGEDAISKTESTFPDLVLMDIMLKGDMNGIEAAKEIKARFDVPVVYLTACSESKIVERAWKTGPLGYIVKPFDEKDLQKSIDVALCRHRMEKNELEKGSDKAEKVSEKPEKPEKPEKPEKDLEKCGKNSRKSLESVECTERFQNLK
;
A
#
# COMPACT_ATOMS: atom_id res chain seq x y z
N MET A 1 10.27 5.16 -24.11
CA MET A 1 9.57 6.15 -23.25
C MET A 1 8.62 5.37 -22.38
N ALA A 2 8.40 5.76 -21.14
CA ALA A 2 7.42 5.08 -20.31
C ALA A 2 6.02 5.37 -20.87
N GLU A 3 5.22 4.32 -21.08
CA GLU A 3 3.86 4.43 -21.61
C GLU A 3 2.87 4.30 -20.44
N GLY A 4 1.94 5.24 -20.33
CA GLY A 4 0.89 5.20 -19.31
C GLY A 4 0.39 6.58 -18.89
N ARG A 5 -0.93 6.72 -18.79
CA ARG A 5 -1.65 7.88 -18.26
C ARG A 5 -1.99 7.66 -16.80
N ILE A 6 -1.36 8.42 -15.92
CA ILE A 6 -1.42 8.20 -14.48
C ILE A 6 -2.32 9.25 -13.83
N LEU A 7 -3.29 8.82 -13.04
CA LEU A 7 -4.08 9.68 -12.15
C LEU A 7 -3.41 9.71 -10.77
N ILE A 8 -3.14 10.90 -10.25
CA ILE A 8 -2.65 11.09 -8.87
C ILE A 8 -3.86 11.37 -7.97
N VAL A 9 -3.96 10.71 -6.83
CA VAL A 9 -4.98 10.99 -5.80
C VAL A 9 -4.27 11.25 -4.47
N GLU A 10 -4.28 12.52 -4.06
CA GLU A 10 -3.50 13.03 -2.93
C GLU A 10 -4.12 14.35 -2.47
N ASP A 11 -4.46 14.48 -1.19
CA ASP A 11 -5.06 15.70 -0.65
C ASP A 11 -4.01 16.77 -0.33
N GLU A 12 -2.75 16.38 -0.10
CA GLU A 12 -1.65 17.30 0.12
C GLU A 12 -1.04 17.81 -1.19
N HIS A 13 -1.34 19.07 -1.54
CA HIS A 13 -0.91 19.67 -2.81
C HIS A 13 0.60 19.63 -3.06
N ILE A 14 1.41 19.77 -2.00
CA ILE A 14 2.88 19.72 -2.11
C ILE A 14 3.34 18.31 -2.50
N VAL A 15 2.73 17.27 -1.91
CA VAL A 15 3.03 15.87 -2.22
C VAL A 15 2.59 15.54 -3.64
N ALA A 16 1.38 15.96 -4.04
CA ALA A 16 0.87 15.78 -5.39
C ALA A 16 1.77 16.44 -6.46
N MET A 17 2.30 17.65 -6.18
CA MET A 17 3.27 18.32 -7.05
C MET A 17 4.60 17.57 -7.14
N GLY A 18 5.08 17.00 -6.03
CA GLY A 18 6.26 16.15 -6.00
C GLY A 18 6.10 14.94 -6.93
N ILE A 19 5.02 14.19 -6.77
CA ILE A 19 4.69 13.02 -7.60
C ILE A 19 4.56 13.43 -9.07
N LYS A 20 3.84 14.52 -9.37
CA LYS A 20 3.68 15.05 -10.72
C LYS A 20 5.03 15.34 -11.40
N ARG A 21 5.98 15.90 -10.66
CA ARG A 21 7.34 16.17 -11.18
C ARG A 21 8.08 14.88 -11.49
N MET A 22 8.01 13.90 -10.58
CA MET A 22 8.64 12.58 -10.74
C MET A 22 8.08 11.87 -11.97
N LEU A 23 6.74 11.81 -12.12
CA LEU A 23 6.09 11.21 -13.30
C LEU A 23 6.53 11.86 -14.60
N LYS A 24 6.63 13.20 -14.62
CA LYS A 24 7.11 13.94 -15.80
C LYS A 24 8.55 13.59 -16.15
N ASN A 25 9.44 13.49 -15.15
CA ASN A 25 10.84 13.12 -15.34
C ASN A 25 10.99 11.68 -15.89
N LEU A 26 10.12 10.77 -15.45
CA LEU A 26 10.07 9.39 -15.89
C LEU A 26 9.42 9.21 -17.28
N GLY A 27 8.79 10.26 -17.82
CA GLY A 27 8.16 10.27 -19.14
C GLY A 27 6.72 9.78 -19.17
N TYR A 28 6.05 9.63 -18.02
CA TYR A 28 4.63 9.29 -17.93
C TYR A 28 3.74 10.48 -18.27
N THR A 29 2.54 10.20 -18.78
CA THR A 29 1.51 11.23 -19.01
C THR A 29 0.65 11.38 -17.77
N LEU A 30 0.41 12.62 -17.34
CA LEU A 30 -0.52 12.89 -16.24
C LEU A 30 -1.96 12.90 -16.77
N ALA A 31 -2.81 12.00 -16.28
CA ALA A 31 -4.24 11.99 -16.57
C ALA A 31 -5.00 13.08 -15.79
N GLY A 32 -4.58 13.33 -14.54
CA GLY A 32 -5.17 14.33 -13.67
C GLY A 32 -4.60 14.26 -12.26
N VAL A 33 -5.07 15.16 -11.39
CA VAL A 33 -4.81 15.13 -9.95
C VAL A 33 -6.15 15.25 -9.25
N ALA A 34 -6.45 14.34 -8.34
CA ALA A 34 -7.64 14.35 -7.50
C ALA A 34 -7.25 14.57 -6.03
N SER A 35 -8.10 15.25 -5.27
CA SER A 35 -7.83 15.57 -3.86
C SER A 35 -8.75 14.86 -2.85
N SER A 36 -9.72 14.07 -3.33
CA SER A 36 -10.62 13.25 -2.51
C SER A 36 -10.97 11.95 -3.24
N GLY A 37 -11.56 10.98 -2.52
CA GLY A 37 -12.01 9.72 -3.10
C GLY A 37 -13.09 9.89 -4.16
N GLU A 38 -14.04 10.79 -3.93
CA GLU A 38 -15.13 11.11 -4.87
C GLU A 38 -14.60 11.77 -6.13
N ASP A 39 -13.68 12.73 -5.99
CA ASP A 39 -13.01 13.39 -7.11
C ASP A 39 -12.16 12.38 -7.91
N ALA A 40 -11.54 11.41 -7.24
CA ALA A 40 -10.79 10.34 -7.91
C ALA A 40 -11.69 9.47 -8.78
N ILE A 41 -12.88 9.08 -8.30
CA ILE A 41 -13.86 8.32 -9.08
C ILE A 41 -14.31 9.12 -10.30
N SER A 42 -14.70 10.39 -10.11
CA SER A 42 -15.14 11.26 -11.21
C SER A 42 -14.05 11.52 -12.25
N LYS A 43 -12.81 11.71 -11.82
CA LYS A 43 -11.66 11.87 -12.73
C LYS A 43 -11.29 10.59 -13.44
N THR A 44 -11.43 9.44 -12.79
CA THR A 44 -11.22 8.15 -13.47
C THR A 44 -12.21 7.99 -14.63
N GLU A 45 -13.48 8.28 -14.39
CA GLU A 45 -14.55 8.21 -15.41
C GLU A 45 -14.33 9.18 -16.57
N SER A 46 -13.88 10.40 -16.30
CA SER A 46 -13.72 11.43 -17.33
C SER A 46 -12.38 11.38 -18.07
N THR A 47 -11.33 10.86 -17.44
CA THR A 47 -9.97 10.89 -18.01
C THR A 47 -9.48 9.53 -18.50
N PHE A 48 -10.09 8.42 -18.10
CA PHE A 48 -9.66 7.05 -18.45
C PHE A 48 -8.14 6.84 -18.25
N PRO A 49 -7.65 6.91 -17.00
CA PRO A 49 -6.24 6.65 -16.72
C PRO A 49 -5.92 5.16 -16.87
N ASP A 50 -4.66 4.86 -17.20
CA ASP A 50 -4.12 3.49 -17.25
C ASP A 50 -3.74 2.98 -15.85
N LEU A 51 -3.50 3.88 -14.90
CA LEU A 51 -3.18 3.56 -13.52
C LEU A 51 -3.53 4.71 -12.57
N VAL A 52 -3.94 4.37 -11.35
CA VAL A 52 -4.17 5.33 -10.27
C VAL A 52 -3.12 5.17 -9.16
N LEU A 53 -2.42 6.26 -8.85
CA LEU A 53 -1.62 6.39 -7.63
C LEU A 53 -2.53 6.96 -6.54
N MET A 54 -2.82 6.15 -5.52
CA MET A 54 -3.85 6.45 -4.52
C MET A 54 -3.23 6.57 -3.13
N ASP A 55 -3.29 7.74 -2.49
CA ASP A 55 -3.06 7.78 -1.04
C ASP A 55 -4.17 7.01 -0.31
N ILE A 56 -3.77 6.17 0.65
CA ILE A 56 -4.69 5.50 1.54
C ILE A 56 -5.43 6.50 2.45
N MET A 57 -4.71 7.51 2.94
CA MET A 57 -5.23 8.50 3.88
C MET A 57 -5.66 9.76 3.13
N LEU A 58 -6.89 9.77 2.64
CA LEU A 58 -7.49 10.97 2.07
C LEU A 58 -8.34 11.69 3.12
N LYS A 59 -8.37 13.03 3.03
CA LYS A 59 -9.36 13.83 3.75
C LYS A 59 -10.73 13.68 3.10
N GLY A 60 -11.79 13.71 3.92
CA GLY A 60 -13.17 13.62 3.48
C GLY A 60 -13.89 12.40 4.06
N ASP A 61 -15.05 12.09 3.49
CA ASP A 61 -15.90 11.00 3.95
C ASP A 61 -15.44 9.64 3.39
N MET A 62 -14.92 9.63 2.16
CA MET A 62 -14.40 8.43 1.51
C MET A 62 -12.87 8.33 1.62
N ASN A 63 -12.39 7.21 2.15
CA ASN A 63 -10.94 6.92 2.20
C ASN A 63 -10.40 6.36 0.88
N GLY A 64 -9.08 6.34 0.72
CA GLY A 64 -8.43 5.86 -0.50
C GLY A 64 -8.66 4.37 -0.80
N ILE A 65 -8.88 3.55 0.22
CA ILE A 65 -9.18 2.12 0.07
C ILE A 65 -10.58 1.92 -0.52
N GLU A 66 -11.56 2.70 -0.05
CA GLU A 66 -12.93 2.69 -0.58
C GLU A 66 -12.97 3.21 -2.02
N ALA A 67 -12.32 4.33 -2.29
CA ALA A 67 -12.22 4.89 -3.64
C ALA A 67 -11.54 3.89 -4.61
N ALA A 68 -10.46 3.24 -4.18
CA ALA A 68 -9.77 2.24 -5.00
C ALA A 68 -10.62 1.01 -5.32
N LYS A 69 -11.44 0.54 -4.36
CA LYS A 69 -12.40 -0.56 -4.61
C LYS A 69 -13.41 -0.16 -5.68
N GLU A 70 -13.98 1.03 -5.57
CA GLU A 70 -14.98 1.54 -6.50
C GLU A 70 -14.37 1.74 -7.90
N ILE A 71 -13.17 2.31 -7.98
CA ILE A 71 -12.44 2.51 -9.23
C ILE A 71 -12.16 1.18 -9.93
N LYS A 72 -11.65 0.19 -9.18
CA LYS A 72 -11.37 -1.14 -9.72
C LYS A 72 -12.65 -1.85 -10.19
N ALA A 73 -13.73 -1.77 -9.41
CA ALA A 73 -14.99 -2.42 -9.74
C ALA A 73 -15.69 -1.80 -10.97
N ARG A 74 -15.62 -0.49 -11.14
CA ARG A 74 -16.34 0.24 -12.21
C ARG A 74 -15.56 0.39 -13.50
N PHE A 75 -14.25 0.59 -13.42
CA PHE A 75 -13.43 0.97 -14.57
C PHE A 75 -12.32 -0.04 -14.88
N ASP A 76 -12.12 -1.04 -14.03
CA ASP A 76 -11.04 -2.03 -14.15
C ASP A 76 -9.67 -1.36 -14.36
N VAL A 77 -9.41 -0.30 -13.59
CA VAL A 77 -8.14 0.42 -13.60
C VAL A 77 -7.27 -0.05 -12.43
N PRO A 78 -5.99 -0.37 -12.66
CA PRO A 78 -5.10 -0.80 -11.60
C PRO A 78 -4.76 0.35 -10.64
N VAL A 79 -4.70 0.03 -9.36
CA VAL A 79 -4.37 0.97 -8.29
C VAL A 79 -3.07 0.57 -7.60
N VAL A 80 -2.19 1.56 -7.40
CA VAL A 80 -0.99 1.48 -6.57
C VAL A 80 -1.18 2.41 -5.39
N TYR A 81 -1.10 1.87 -4.17
CA TYR A 81 -1.28 2.66 -2.96
C TYR A 81 -0.02 3.40 -2.57
N LEU A 82 -0.18 4.64 -2.11
CA LEU A 82 0.82 5.40 -1.38
C LEU A 82 0.43 5.37 0.10
N THR A 83 1.36 5.02 0.98
CA THR A 83 1.07 4.91 2.43
C THR A 83 2.16 5.57 3.26
N ALA A 84 1.76 6.41 4.22
CA ALA A 84 2.64 6.86 5.31
C ALA A 84 2.55 5.94 6.54
N CYS A 85 1.61 4.99 6.55
CA CYS A 85 1.25 4.23 7.74
C CYS A 85 1.92 2.84 7.76
N SER A 86 2.57 2.53 8.89
CA SER A 86 3.14 1.21 9.21
C SER A 86 2.15 0.29 9.92
N GLU A 87 0.92 0.75 10.22
CA GLU A 87 -0.06 -0.05 10.92
C GLU A 87 -0.58 -1.20 10.06
N SER A 88 -0.34 -2.41 10.53
CA SER A 88 -0.68 -3.66 9.85
C SER A 88 -2.15 -3.78 9.46
N LYS A 89 -3.08 -3.21 10.25
CA LYS A 89 -4.53 -3.29 9.98
C LYS A 89 -4.95 -2.51 8.74
N ILE A 90 -4.35 -1.36 8.49
CA ILE A 90 -4.66 -0.53 7.31
C ILE A 90 -4.09 -1.20 6.06
N VAL A 91 -2.85 -1.69 6.16
CA VAL A 91 -2.20 -2.46 5.09
C VAL A 91 -3.00 -3.73 4.77
N GLU A 92 -3.51 -4.45 5.76
CA GLU A 92 -4.33 -5.65 5.55
C GLU A 92 -5.65 -5.33 4.81
N ARG A 93 -6.29 -4.20 5.14
CA ARG A 93 -7.50 -3.75 4.43
C ARG A 93 -7.20 -3.35 2.98
N ALA A 94 -6.08 -2.68 2.75
CA ALA A 94 -5.62 -2.33 1.41
C ALA A 94 -5.29 -3.58 0.60
N TRP A 95 -4.62 -4.58 1.18
CA TRP A 95 -4.35 -5.87 0.52
C TRP A 95 -5.62 -6.58 0.03
N LYS A 96 -6.71 -6.50 0.79
CA LYS A 96 -7.99 -7.11 0.43
C LYS A 96 -8.64 -6.49 -0.82
N THR A 97 -8.17 -5.34 -1.30
CA THR A 97 -8.66 -4.75 -2.57
C THR A 97 -7.95 -5.33 -3.79
N GLY A 98 -6.96 -6.21 -3.59
CA GLY A 98 -6.08 -6.73 -4.63
C GLY A 98 -5.35 -5.62 -5.38
N PRO A 99 -4.61 -4.72 -4.68
CA PRO A 99 -3.81 -3.70 -5.34
C PRO A 99 -2.66 -4.35 -6.10
N LEU A 100 -2.23 -3.71 -7.19
CA LEU A 100 -1.09 -4.19 -7.96
C LEU A 100 0.26 -3.72 -7.38
N GLY A 101 0.24 -2.78 -6.43
CA GLY A 101 1.44 -2.34 -5.71
C GLY A 101 1.12 -1.47 -4.49
N TYR A 102 2.13 -1.30 -3.63
CA TYR A 102 2.13 -0.36 -2.51
C TYR A 102 3.51 0.31 -2.42
N ILE A 103 3.51 1.60 -2.10
CA ILE A 103 4.71 2.43 -1.94
C ILE A 103 4.63 3.11 -0.58
N VAL A 104 5.66 2.93 0.24
CA VAL A 104 5.76 3.58 1.54
C VAL A 104 6.39 4.97 1.37
N LYS A 105 5.78 6.00 1.96
CA LYS A 105 6.32 7.35 2.03
C LYS A 105 7.39 7.42 3.14
N PRO A 106 8.55 8.09 2.92
CA PRO A 106 8.98 8.75 1.69
C PRO A 106 9.54 7.75 0.67
N PHE A 107 9.36 8.06 -0.63
CA PHE A 107 9.82 7.24 -1.75
C PHE A 107 10.59 8.08 -2.78
N ASP A 108 11.43 7.42 -3.59
CA ASP A 108 12.19 8.06 -4.67
C ASP A 108 11.59 7.79 -6.07
N GLU A 109 12.19 8.38 -7.11
CA GLU A 109 11.73 8.20 -8.50
C GLU A 109 11.82 6.75 -8.97
N LYS A 110 12.81 5.98 -8.47
CA LYS A 110 13.03 4.59 -8.87
C LYS A 110 11.97 3.68 -8.25
N ASP A 111 11.60 3.94 -7.00
CA ASP A 111 10.55 3.20 -6.30
C ASP A 111 9.20 3.42 -6.97
N LEU A 112 8.90 4.68 -7.33
CA LEU A 112 7.70 5.04 -8.07
C LEU A 112 7.67 4.37 -9.45
N GLN A 113 8.77 4.45 -10.20
CA GLN A 113 8.88 3.85 -11.53
C GLN A 113 8.63 2.34 -11.50
N LYS A 114 9.35 1.61 -10.64
CA LYS A 114 9.22 0.14 -10.54
C LYS A 114 7.80 -0.27 -10.21
N SER A 115 7.16 0.44 -9.29
CA SER A 115 5.81 0.13 -8.85
C SER A 115 4.78 0.34 -9.95
N ILE A 116 4.93 1.41 -10.74
CA ILE A 116 4.08 1.68 -11.91
C ILE A 116 4.32 0.62 -13.00
N ASP A 117 5.58 0.32 -13.33
CA ASP A 117 5.94 -0.66 -14.37
C ASP A 117 5.36 -2.05 -14.04
N VAL A 118 5.52 -2.49 -12.79
CA VAL A 118 4.99 -3.78 -12.32
C VAL A 118 3.47 -3.79 -12.39
N ALA A 119 2.81 -2.72 -11.95
CA ALA A 119 1.36 -2.65 -11.95
C ALA A 119 0.76 -2.65 -13.37
N LEU A 120 1.30 -1.84 -14.29
CA LEU A 120 0.86 -1.83 -15.68
C LEU A 120 1.11 -3.18 -16.36
N CYS A 121 2.27 -3.79 -16.14
CA CYS A 121 2.61 -5.09 -16.71
C CYS A 121 1.64 -6.19 -16.22
N ARG A 122 1.40 -6.27 -14.90
CA ARG A 122 0.48 -7.26 -14.31
C ARG A 122 -0.94 -7.08 -14.82
N HIS A 123 -1.43 -5.83 -14.87
CA HIS A 123 -2.76 -5.54 -15.38
C HIS A 123 -2.94 -5.98 -16.85
N ARG A 124 -1.92 -5.76 -17.69
CA ARG A 124 -1.92 -6.22 -19.08
C ARG A 124 -1.92 -7.75 -19.18
N MET A 125 -1.20 -8.45 -18.30
CA MET A 125 -1.18 -9.91 -18.27
C MET A 125 -2.54 -10.48 -17.85
N GLU A 126 -3.15 -9.93 -16.79
CA GLU A 126 -4.48 -10.34 -16.32
C GLU A 126 -5.55 -10.17 -17.40
N LYS A 127 -5.55 -9.04 -18.13
CA LYS A 127 -6.45 -8.82 -19.28
C LYS A 127 -6.24 -9.83 -20.40
N ASN A 128 -4.99 -10.10 -20.78
CA ASN A 128 -4.66 -11.05 -21.84
C ASN A 128 -5.02 -12.50 -21.49
N GLU A 129 -4.97 -12.89 -20.20
CA GLU A 129 -5.35 -14.23 -19.75
C GLU A 129 -6.87 -14.43 -19.75
N LEU A 130 -7.63 -13.40 -19.38
CA LEU A 130 -9.10 -13.40 -19.46
C LEU A 130 -9.59 -13.52 -20.92
N GLU A 131 -8.91 -12.88 -21.87
CA GLU A 131 -9.24 -12.99 -23.30
C GLU A 131 -8.92 -14.38 -23.87
N LYS A 132 -7.83 -15.02 -23.44
CA LYS A 132 -7.45 -16.38 -23.88
C LYS A 132 -8.31 -17.50 -23.29
N GLY A 133 -9.07 -17.21 -22.22
CA GLY A 133 -9.99 -18.17 -21.59
C GLY A 133 -11.29 -18.41 -22.35
N SER A 134 -11.66 -17.54 -23.30
CA SER A 134 -12.92 -17.66 -24.05
C SER A 134 -12.88 -18.72 -25.17
N ASP A 135 -11.70 -19.22 -25.54
CA ASP A 135 -11.52 -20.23 -26.59
C ASP A 135 -11.16 -21.65 -26.08
N LYS A 136 -11.11 -21.87 -24.76
CA LYS A 136 -10.77 -23.20 -24.20
C LYS A 136 -11.69 -23.61 -23.05
N ALA A 137 -12.96 -23.80 -23.37
CA ALA A 137 -13.81 -24.68 -22.59
C ALA A 137 -13.50 -26.15 -22.91
N GLU A 138 -12.30 -26.63 -22.57
CA GLU A 138 -12.13 -28.04 -22.20
C GLU A 138 -10.82 -28.28 -21.44
N LYS A 139 -11.01 -28.92 -20.27
CA LYS A 139 -10.10 -29.81 -19.52
C LYS A 139 -9.25 -29.25 -18.34
N VAL A 140 -9.67 -29.78 -17.18
CA VAL A 140 -8.93 -30.22 -15.98
C VAL A 140 -8.71 -29.20 -14.86
N SER A 141 -9.66 -29.27 -13.93
CA SER A 141 -9.47 -29.35 -12.47
C SER A 141 -8.03 -29.48 -11.97
N GLU A 142 -7.56 -28.47 -11.25
CA GLU A 142 -6.76 -28.66 -10.05
C GLU A 142 -6.83 -27.39 -9.19
N LYS A 143 -7.22 -27.56 -7.92
CA LYS A 143 -7.32 -26.50 -6.92
C LYS A 143 -5.91 -26.06 -6.52
N PRO A 144 -5.56 -24.76 -6.48
CA PRO A 144 -4.42 -24.34 -5.68
C PRO A 144 -4.87 -24.10 -4.25
N GLU A 145 -4.32 -24.93 -3.36
CA GLU A 145 -4.37 -24.82 -1.92
C GLU A 145 -3.84 -23.45 -1.43
N LYS A 146 -4.38 -23.02 -0.30
CA LYS A 146 -4.04 -21.79 0.41
C LYS A 146 -2.52 -21.73 0.66
N PRO A 147 -1.85 -20.58 0.47
CA PRO A 147 -0.49 -20.43 0.97
C PRO A 147 -0.54 -20.29 2.50
N GLU A 148 0.13 -21.24 3.15
CA GLU A 148 0.45 -21.26 4.56
C GLU A 148 1.18 -19.98 5.00
N LYS A 149 0.88 -19.56 6.23
CA LYS A 149 1.52 -18.40 6.88
C LYS A 149 3.03 -18.66 7.02
N PRO A 150 3.91 -17.69 6.72
CA PRO A 150 5.29 -17.82 7.11
C PRO A 150 5.43 -17.57 8.61
N GLU A 151 5.70 -18.64 9.35
CA GLU A 151 6.34 -18.58 10.66
C GLU A 151 7.66 -17.81 10.52
N LYS A 152 7.88 -16.83 11.40
CA LYS A 152 9.21 -16.26 11.65
C LYS A 152 9.44 -16.07 13.14
N PRO A 153 10.71 -16.16 13.56
CA PRO A 153 11.14 -16.95 14.71
C PRO A 153 11.09 -16.17 16.02
N GLU A 154 10.78 -16.89 17.10
CA GLU A 154 11.12 -16.48 18.45
C GLU A 154 12.63 -16.35 18.58
N LYS A 155 13.11 -15.19 19.04
CA LYS A 155 14.21 -15.08 20.00
C LYS A 155 14.30 -13.66 20.57
N ASP A 156 14.12 -13.65 21.89
CA ASP A 156 14.74 -12.80 22.90
C ASP A 156 14.70 -11.28 22.69
N LEU A 157 13.89 -10.59 23.51
CA LEU A 157 14.44 -9.91 24.69
C LEU A 157 13.32 -9.33 25.57
N GLU A 158 13.43 -9.70 26.85
CA GLU A 158 13.20 -8.87 28.03
C GLU A 158 11.78 -8.57 28.56
N LYS A 159 11.52 -9.28 29.66
CA LYS A 159 10.48 -9.09 30.66
C LYS A 159 10.62 -7.72 31.34
N CYS A 160 9.60 -6.87 31.18
CA CYS A 160 9.27 -5.85 32.18
C CYS A 160 8.19 -6.44 33.10
N GLY A 161 8.59 -6.77 34.33
CA GLY A 161 7.75 -7.46 35.32
C GLY A 161 6.73 -6.55 36.01
N LYS A 162 5.62 -7.17 36.44
CA LYS A 162 4.84 -6.71 37.60
C LYS A 162 4.42 -7.91 38.46
N ASN A 163 4.98 -7.91 39.67
CA ASN A 163 4.47 -8.40 40.95
C ASN A 163 3.41 -9.51 40.97
N SER A 164 3.77 -10.64 41.59
CA SER A 164 3.22 -11.00 42.91
C SER A 164 3.77 -12.33 43.42
N ARG A 165 3.97 -12.39 44.75
CA ARG A 165 4.38 -13.53 45.59
C ARG A 165 5.89 -13.77 45.63
N LYS A 166 6.51 -14.10 46.75
CA LYS A 166 6.29 -14.02 48.20
C LYS A 166 7.63 -14.53 48.77
N SER A 167 7.93 -14.09 49.99
CA SER A 167 8.76 -14.78 50.99
C SER A 167 10.29 -14.89 50.83
N LEU A 168 10.96 -14.30 51.84
CA LEU A 168 12.17 -14.78 52.57
C LEU A 168 13.48 -14.64 51.78
N GLU A 169 14.60 -14.14 52.29
CA GLU A 169 15.11 -13.82 53.63
C GLU A 169 16.39 -12.97 53.41
N SER A 170 16.74 -12.11 54.38
CA SER A 170 18.11 -11.78 54.85
C SER A 170 19.18 -11.45 53.79
N VAL A 171 19.83 -10.28 53.74
CA VAL A 171 20.85 -9.79 54.70
C VAL A 171 21.23 -8.36 54.26
N GLU A 172 21.48 -7.52 55.28
CA GLU A 172 22.32 -6.31 55.40
C GLU A 172 23.19 -5.91 54.16
N CYS A 173 23.53 -4.65 53.87
CA CYS A 173 24.04 -3.61 54.77
C CYS A 173 24.36 -2.36 53.92
N THR A 174 24.23 -1.17 54.54
CA THR A 174 25.04 0.07 54.33
C THR A 174 25.13 0.67 52.92
N GLU A 175 24.62 1.86 52.60
CA GLU A 175 24.75 3.22 53.14
C GLU A 175 25.34 4.11 52.04
N ARG A 176 24.70 5.27 51.81
CA ARG A 176 25.25 6.59 51.44
C ARG A 176 26.44 6.66 50.48
N PHE A 177 26.28 7.48 49.42
CA PHE A 177 26.99 8.77 49.19
C PHE A 177 26.50 9.30 47.83
N GLN A 178 25.58 10.26 47.78
CA GLN A 178 25.83 11.71 47.66
C GLN A 178 26.90 12.13 46.65
N ASN A 179 26.44 12.99 45.72
CA ASN A 179 27.11 14.11 45.06
C ASN A 179 28.02 13.82 43.85
N LEU A 180 27.64 14.31 42.66
CA LEU A 180 27.95 15.66 42.13
C LEU A 180 29.46 15.84 41.88
N LYS A 181 29.91 15.45 40.69
CA LYS A 181 30.50 16.33 39.65
C LYS A 181 30.86 15.53 38.41
#